data_AF-B4MRK7-F1
#
_entry.id   AF-B4MRK7-F1
#
_cell.length_a   1.000
_cell.length_b   1.000
_cell.length_c   1.000
_cell.angle_alpha   90.00
_cell.angle_beta   90.00
_cell.angle_gamma   90.00
#
_symmetry.space_group_name_H-M   'P 1'
#
loop_
_entity.id
_entity.type
_entity.pdbx_description
1 polymer ?
#
loop_
_entity_poly.entity_id
_entity_poly.type
_entity_poly.pdbx_seq_one_letter_code
_entity_poly.pdbx_strand_id
1 'polypeptide(L)'
;MSVETTADNEYNFEDKFEKHLRYVFYMKPLSENPKCDTSKLEFFGVLSLKDVLKPERKLWCIYHCRQPDIDRTIDALREKYGKKNMYEIFRRPIFKGAALRAGVKKHFTDLKWFVKGNLLEAPPKSHFNDDRVIKSVTDVYNIERQKLHNFMAMKLHWRNQRW
;
A
#
# COMPACT_ATOMS: atom_id res chain seq x y z
N MET A 1 13.43 37.23 -36.53
CA MET A 1 12.52 37.38 -35.37
C MET A 1 12.26 35.98 -34.86
N SER A 2 12.93 35.60 -33.78
CA SER A 2 12.78 34.29 -33.15
C SER A 2 11.65 34.40 -32.14
N VAL A 3 10.64 33.54 -32.29
CA VAL A 3 9.51 33.45 -31.35
C VAL A 3 10.00 32.66 -30.14
N GLU A 4 10.27 33.36 -29.03
CA GLU A 4 10.42 32.73 -27.72
C GLU A 4 9.06 32.15 -27.32
N THR A 5 8.98 30.84 -27.28
CA THR A 5 7.81 30.12 -26.77
C THR A 5 8.07 29.91 -25.29
N THR A 6 7.40 30.67 -24.43
CA THR A 6 7.39 30.48 -22.97
C THR A 6 6.61 29.21 -22.62
N ALA A 7 7.27 28.07 -22.73
CA ALA A 7 6.87 26.85 -22.03
C ALA A 7 7.42 26.89 -20.59
N ASP A 8 6.80 26.10 -19.72
CA ASP A 8 7.19 25.81 -18.33
C ASP A 8 6.71 26.78 -17.24
N ASN A 9 5.42 26.69 -16.96
CA ASN A 9 4.97 26.64 -15.56
C ASN A 9 3.94 25.52 -15.42
N GLU A 10 4.39 24.29 -15.67
CA GLU A 10 3.59 23.10 -15.41
C GLU A 10 3.49 22.93 -13.89
N TYR A 11 2.29 23.15 -13.34
CA TYR A 11 2.01 23.03 -11.92
C TYR A 11 2.24 21.59 -11.44
N ASN A 12 3.42 21.30 -10.89
CA ASN A 12 3.71 19.99 -10.32
C ASN A 12 3.23 19.92 -8.86
N PHE A 13 2.04 19.35 -8.67
CA PHE A 13 1.44 19.14 -7.35
C PHE A 13 2.39 18.39 -6.39
N GLU A 14 3.12 17.39 -6.89
CA GLU A 14 4.00 16.56 -6.07
C GLU A 14 5.18 17.39 -5.51
N ASP A 15 5.77 18.27 -6.31
CA ASP A 15 6.88 19.14 -5.87
C ASP A 15 6.43 20.13 -4.79
N LYS A 16 5.23 20.69 -4.95
CA LYS A 16 4.65 21.63 -3.97
C LYS A 16 4.25 20.89 -2.68
N PHE A 17 3.71 19.69 -2.80
CA PHE A 17 3.34 18.83 -1.68
C PHE A 17 4.58 18.41 -0.88
N GLU A 18 5.66 17.97 -1.54
CA GLU A 18 6.90 17.61 -0.86
C GLU A 18 7.54 18.81 -0.15
N LYS A 19 7.66 19.96 -0.83
CA LYS A 19 8.14 21.21 -0.21
C LYS A 19 7.34 21.56 1.04
N HIS A 20 6.01 21.43 0.98
CA HIS A 20 5.15 21.68 2.12
C HIS A 20 5.40 20.71 3.27
N LEU A 21 5.53 19.40 2.99
CA LEU A 21 5.84 18.40 4.02
C LEU A 21 7.20 18.65 4.68
N ARG A 22 8.24 18.98 3.90
CA ARG A 22 9.57 19.31 4.45
C ARG A 22 9.52 20.48 5.41
N TYR A 23 8.76 21.50 5.04
CA TYR A 23 8.53 22.66 5.89
C TYR A 23 7.77 22.29 7.19
N VAL A 24 6.77 21.40 7.11
CA VAL A 24 6.04 20.89 8.29
C VAL A 24 6.95 20.05 9.21
N PHE A 25 7.91 19.32 8.65
CA PHE A 25 8.78 18.40 9.39
C PHE A 25 10.18 18.95 9.72
N TYR A 26 10.44 20.24 9.51
CA TYR A 26 11.76 20.87 9.71
C TYR A 26 12.90 20.15 8.96
N MET A 27 12.61 19.59 7.80
CA MET A 27 13.61 18.95 6.95
C MET A 27 14.35 20.00 6.13
N LYS A 28 15.64 19.77 5.87
CA LYS A 28 16.42 20.63 4.97
C LYS A 28 15.74 20.70 3.59
N PRO A 29 15.74 21.89 2.95
CA PRO A 29 15.26 22.03 1.57
C PRO A 29 16.11 21.12 0.66
N LEU A 30 15.47 20.58 -0.37
CA LEU A 30 16.16 19.79 -1.38
C LEU A 30 16.81 20.72 -2.41
N SER A 31 17.86 20.22 -3.06
CA SER A 31 18.37 20.78 -4.32
C SER A 31 17.25 20.78 -5.38
N GLU A 32 17.36 21.62 -6.41
CA GLU A 32 16.37 21.73 -7.49
C GLU A 32 15.93 20.35 -8.01
N ASN A 33 14.63 20.12 -8.03
CA ASN A 33 13.95 18.92 -8.54
C ASN A 33 14.45 17.58 -7.98
N PRO A 34 14.21 17.33 -6.69
CA PRO A 34 14.45 16.03 -6.13
C PRO A 34 13.45 15.04 -6.72
N LYS A 35 13.91 14.22 -7.66
CA LYS A 35 13.07 13.14 -8.18
C LYS A 35 12.70 12.21 -7.02
N CYS A 36 11.41 12.03 -6.79
CA CYS A 36 10.90 11.02 -5.86
C CYS A 36 11.47 9.66 -6.29
N ASP A 37 12.33 9.10 -5.44
CA ASP A 37 12.98 7.81 -5.70
C ASP A 37 11.96 6.69 -5.53
N THR A 38 11.31 6.34 -6.63
CA THR A 38 10.25 5.32 -6.68
C THR A 38 10.74 3.94 -6.23
N SER A 39 12.05 3.68 -6.27
CA SER A 39 12.63 2.43 -5.76
C SER A 39 12.43 2.23 -4.26
N LYS A 40 12.19 3.32 -3.51
CA LYS A 40 11.92 3.30 -2.07
C LYS A 40 10.44 3.13 -1.74
N LEU A 41 9.54 3.23 -2.72
CA LEU A 41 8.12 3.05 -2.49
C LEU A 41 7.84 1.60 -2.11
N GLU A 42 7.20 1.43 -0.95
CA GLU A 42 6.68 0.14 -0.55
C GLU A 42 5.28 -0.06 -1.14
N PHE A 43 4.96 -1.30 -1.46
CA PHE A 43 3.68 -1.73 -1.94
C PHE A 43 3.15 -2.84 -1.07
N PHE A 44 1.84 -2.84 -0.86
CA PHE A 44 1.09 -3.93 -0.26
C PHE A 44 0.13 -4.49 -1.30
N GLY A 45 0.05 -5.81 -1.37
CA GLY A 45 -0.88 -6.46 -2.27
C GLY A 45 -1.46 -7.75 -1.71
N VAL A 46 -2.50 -8.20 -2.39
CA VAL A 46 -3.24 -9.41 -2.06
C VAL A 46 -3.44 -10.21 -3.34
N LEU A 47 -3.09 -11.48 -3.28
CA LEU A 47 -3.28 -12.47 -4.33
C LEU A 47 -4.42 -13.40 -3.89
N SER A 48 -5.41 -13.62 -4.76
CA SER A 48 -6.36 -14.72 -4.61
C SER A 48 -5.66 -16.04 -4.94
N LEU A 49 -5.90 -17.07 -4.14
CA LEU A 49 -5.30 -18.40 -4.29
C LEU A 49 -6.39 -19.46 -4.37
N LYS A 50 -6.36 -20.26 -5.44
CA LYS A 50 -7.23 -21.41 -5.62
C LYS A 50 -6.50 -22.71 -5.27
N ASP A 51 -6.97 -23.41 -4.23
CA ASP A 51 -6.47 -24.75 -3.92
C ASP A 51 -7.07 -25.76 -4.91
N VAL A 52 -6.22 -26.45 -5.68
CA VAL A 52 -6.66 -27.43 -6.69
C VAL A 52 -7.21 -28.70 -6.04
N LEU A 53 -6.65 -29.10 -4.89
CA LEU A 53 -7.08 -30.30 -4.18
C LEU A 53 -8.34 -30.06 -3.37
N LYS A 54 -8.57 -28.80 -2.96
CA LYS A 54 -9.71 -28.39 -2.11
C LYS A 54 -10.30 -27.05 -2.59
N PRO A 55 -11.00 -27.03 -3.74
CA PRO A 55 -11.51 -25.79 -4.35
C PRO A 55 -12.49 -25.00 -3.48
N GLU A 56 -13.09 -25.65 -2.48
CA GLU A 56 -13.96 -25.05 -1.48
C GLU A 56 -13.21 -24.14 -0.49
N ARG A 57 -11.88 -24.31 -0.36
CA ARG A 57 -11.05 -23.46 0.48
C ARG A 57 -10.88 -22.10 -0.16
N LYS A 58 -11.13 -21.06 0.63
CA LYS A 58 -11.01 -19.68 0.20
C LYS A 58 -9.75 -19.10 0.80
N LEU A 59 -8.73 -18.96 -0.06
CA LEU A 59 -7.37 -18.61 0.33
C LEU A 59 -6.95 -17.31 -0.34
N TRP A 60 -6.24 -16.49 0.41
CA TRP A 60 -5.57 -15.29 -0.10
C TRP A 60 -4.18 -15.20 0.46
N CYS A 61 -3.24 -14.66 -0.30
CA CYS A 61 -1.89 -14.41 0.15
C CYS A 61 -1.62 -12.91 0.12
N ILE A 62 -1.25 -12.35 1.27
CA ILE A 62 -0.81 -10.96 1.36
C ILE A 62 0.70 -10.87 1.14
N TYR A 63 1.16 -9.79 0.53
CA TYR A 63 2.57 -9.51 0.39
C TYR A 63 2.85 -8.01 0.58
N HIS A 64 4.10 -7.70 0.94
CA HIS A 64 4.61 -6.35 0.87
C HIS A 64 6.06 -6.40 0.43
N CYS A 65 6.45 -5.44 -0.41
CA CYS A 65 7.78 -5.36 -0.99
C CYS A 65 8.01 -3.94 -1.50
N ARG A 66 9.25 -3.62 -1.90
CA ARG A 66 9.52 -2.37 -2.61
C ARG A 66 9.10 -2.48 -4.07
N GLN A 67 8.86 -1.35 -4.71
CA GLN A 67 8.48 -1.28 -6.13
C GLN A 67 9.33 -2.16 -7.08
N PRO A 68 10.69 -2.12 -7.04
CA PRO A 68 11.50 -2.95 -7.95
C PRO A 68 11.40 -4.45 -7.65
N ASP A 69 10.96 -4.83 -6.45
CA ASP A 69 10.90 -6.23 -6.02
C ASP A 69 9.52 -6.87 -6.25
N ILE A 70 8.54 -6.13 -6.79
CA ILE A 70 7.16 -6.61 -6.94
C ILE A 70 7.10 -7.87 -7.79
N ASP A 71 7.66 -7.84 -9.00
CA ASP A 71 7.56 -8.96 -9.94
C ASP A 71 8.27 -10.20 -9.37
N ARG A 72 9.49 -10.01 -8.85
CA ARG A 72 10.23 -11.07 -8.15
C ARG A 72 9.45 -11.66 -6.98
N THR A 73 8.78 -10.83 -6.19
CA THR A 73 7.98 -11.27 -5.03
C THR A 73 6.76 -12.07 -5.47
N ILE A 74 6.05 -11.60 -6.51
CA ILE A 74 4.87 -12.30 -7.05
C ILE A 74 5.28 -13.62 -7.68
N ASP A 75 6.40 -13.66 -8.42
CA ASP A 75 6.89 -14.89 -9.04
C ASP A 75 7.33 -15.92 -7.98
N ALA A 76 8.03 -15.50 -6.93
CA ALA A 76 8.37 -16.39 -5.81
C ALA A 76 7.11 -16.95 -5.11
N LEU A 77 6.04 -16.15 -4.99
CA LEU A 77 4.76 -16.63 -4.43
C LEU A 77 4.05 -17.61 -5.37
N ARG A 78 4.07 -17.33 -6.67
CA ARG A 78 3.53 -18.21 -7.72
C ARG A 78 4.28 -19.53 -7.81
N GLU A 79 5.59 -19.54 -7.65
CA GLU A 79 6.39 -20.76 -7.57
C GLU A 79 6.03 -21.58 -6.32
N LYS A 80 5.84 -20.90 -5.18
CA LYS A 80 5.52 -21.54 -3.91
C LYS A 80 4.13 -22.18 -3.86
N TYR A 81 3.11 -21.54 -4.40
CA TYR A 81 1.71 -21.99 -4.28
C TYR A 81 1.06 -22.41 -5.61
N GLY A 82 1.79 -22.34 -6.72
CA GLY A 82 1.35 -22.77 -8.04
C GLY A 82 0.95 -21.60 -8.96
N LYS A 83 1.68 -21.44 -10.08
CA LYS A 83 1.59 -20.29 -11.00
C LYS A 83 0.20 -20.03 -11.58
N LYS A 84 -0.57 -21.08 -11.89
CA LYS A 84 -1.92 -20.98 -12.49
C LYS A 84 -3.02 -20.74 -11.46
N ASN A 85 -2.70 -20.84 -10.18
CA ASN A 85 -3.68 -20.82 -9.09
C ASN A 85 -3.75 -19.47 -8.38
N MET A 86 -2.92 -18.50 -8.79
CA MET A 86 -2.81 -17.20 -8.13
C MET A 86 -2.96 -16.04 -9.11
N TYR A 87 -3.78 -15.07 -8.75
CA TYR A 87 -3.87 -13.79 -9.45
C TYR A 87 -4.01 -12.65 -8.44
N GLU A 88 -3.56 -11.47 -8.84
CA GLU A 88 -3.58 -10.30 -7.97
C GLU A 88 -4.96 -9.66 -7.99
N ILE A 89 -5.47 -9.33 -6.80
CA ILE A 89 -6.78 -8.69 -6.61
C ILE A 89 -6.67 -7.31 -5.96
N PHE A 90 -5.52 -7.00 -5.34
CA PHE A 90 -5.27 -5.73 -4.68
C PHE A 90 -3.79 -5.39 -4.75
N ARG A 91 -3.47 -4.13 -5.10
CA ARG A 91 -2.13 -3.56 -5.00
C ARG A 91 -2.24 -2.06 -4.76
N ARG A 92 -1.60 -1.56 -3.70
CA ARG A 92 -1.53 -0.12 -3.41
C ARG A 92 -0.15 0.25 -2.85
N PRO A 93 0.36 1.46 -3.18
CA PRO A 93 1.52 2.01 -2.51
C PRO A 93 1.18 2.30 -1.04
N ILE A 94 2.17 2.17 -0.17
CA ILE A 94 1.99 2.27 1.28
C ILE A 94 3.17 3.01 1.89
N PHE A 95 2.89 3.73 2.98
CA PHE A 95 3.93 4.48 3.69
C PHE A 95 4.81 3.57 4.56
N LYS A 96 4.22 2.54 5.17
CA LYS A 96 4.92 1.57 6.03
C LYS A 96 4.27 0.18 5.96
N GLY A 97 4.91 -0.76 5.30
CA GLY A 97 4.31 -2.07 5.00
C GLY A 97 4.14 -2.99 6.18
N ALA A 98 5.02 -2.89 7.17
CA ALA A 98 4.88 -3.67 8.40
C ALA A 98 3.59 -3.32 9.17
N ALA A 99 3.17 -2.05 9.17
CA ALA A 99 1.99 -1.59 9.91
C ALA A 99 0.70 -2.10 9.25
N LEU A 100 0.52 -1.85 7.95
CA LEU A 100 -0.65 -2.33 7.22
C LEU A 100 -0.75 -3.86 7.25
N ARG A 101 0.37 -4.58 7.06
CA ARG A 101 0.38 -6.04 7.17
C ARG A 101 -0.10 -6.51 8.53
N ALA A 102 0.36 -5.89 9.62
CA ALA A 102 -0.10 -6.23 10.96
C ALA A 102 -1.59 -5.91 11.14
N GLY A 103 -2.05 -4.76 10.64
CA GLY A 103 -3.45 -4.34 10.68
C GLY A 103 -4.38 -5.30 9.94
N VAL A 104 -4.01 -5.71 8.72
CA VAL A 104 -4.77 -6.67 7.91
C VAL A 104 -4.84 -8.03 8.61
N LYS A 105 -3.70 -8.54 9.10
CA LYS A 105 -3.67 -9.80 9.86
C LYS A 105 -4.56 -9.76 11.09
N LYS A 106 -4.49 -8.69 11.86
CA LYS A 106 -5.33 -8.49 13.04
C LYS A 106 -6.81 -8.50 12.65
N HIS A 107 -7.19 -7.71 11.65
CA HIS A 107 -8.57 -7.64 11.17
C HIS A 107 -9.15 -9.01 10.80
N PHE A 108 -8.43 -9.81 10.01
CA PHE A 108 -8.90 -11.14 9.63
C PHE A 108 -8.84 -12.15 10.79
N THR A 109 -7.88 -12.02 11.70
CA THR A 109 -7.85 -12.84 12.94
C THR A 109 -9.09 -12.56 13.79
N ASP A 110 -9.50 -11.30 13.92
CA ASP A 110 -10.71 -10.89 14.66
C ASP A 110 -11.99 -11.44 14.01
N LEU A 111 -11.98 -11.64 12.68
CA LEU A 111 -13.03 -12.33 11.93
C LEU A 111 -12.96 -13.87 12.04
N LYS A 112 -12.10 -14.41 12.91
CA LYS A 112 -11.86 -15.85 13.13
C LYS A 112 -11.29 -16.57 11.91
N TRP A 113 -10.60 -15.87 11.02
CA TRP A 113 -9.88 -16.49 9.90
C TRP A 113 -8.63 -17.19 10.38
N PHE A 114 -8.20 -18.22 9.64
CA PHE A 114 -6.90 -18.81 9.85
C PHE A 114 -5.83 -17.96 9.16
N VAL A 115 -4.98 -17.33 9.98
CA VAL A 115 -3.91 -16.44 9.51
C VAL A 115 -2.56 -17.07 9.82
N LYS A 116 -1.86 -17.57 8.79
CA LYS A 116 -0.54 -18.19 8.92
C LYS A 116 0.48 -17.54 8.00
N GLY A 117 1.45 -16.84 8.58
CA GLY A 117 2.50 -16.18 7.80
C GLY A 117 1.91 -15.10 6.90
N ASN A 118 1.84 -15.35 5.59
CA ASN A 118 1.22 -14.45 4.60
C ASN A 118 -0.11 -14.99 4.06
N LEU A 119 -0.52 -16.19 4.47
CA LEU A 119 -1.74 -16.83 4.03
C LEU A 119 -2.90 -16.44 4.95
N LEU A 120 -4.02 -16.08 4.33
CA LEU A 120 -5.31 -15.81 4.93
C LEU A 120 -6.30 -16.86 4.42
N GLU A 121 -6.91 -17.60 5.32
CA GLU A 121 -7.89 -18.63 4.99
C GLU A 121 -9.20 -18.31 5.70
N ALA A 122 -10.28 -18.17 4.92
CA ALA A 122 -11.60 -17.94 5.50
C ALA A 122 -12.13 -19.23 6.15
N PRO A 123 -12.98 -19.10 7.19
CA PRO A 123 -13.66 -20.25 7.78
C PRO A 123 -14.48 -21.05 6.75
N PRO A 124 -14.68 -22.36 6.97
CA PRO A 124 -15.55 -23.16 6.12
C PRO A 124 -16.94 -22.53 5.99
N LYS A 125 -17.53 -22.61 4.79
CA LYS A 125 -18.85 -22.02 4.45
C LYS A 125 -18.94 -20.49 4.57
N SER A 126 -17.81 -19.79 4.71
CA SER A 126 -17.78 -18.33 4.68
C SER A 126 -18.36 -17.76 3.39
N HIS A 127 -19.11 -16.65 3.49
CA HIS A 127 -19.63 -15.90 2.33
C HIS A 127 -18.60 -14.96 1.69
N PHE A 128 -17.35 -14.96 2.17
CA PHE A 128 -16.31 -14.11 1.58
C PHE A 128 -15.96 -14.55 0.16
N ASN A 129 -15.72 -13.57 -0.70
CA ASN A 129 -15.20 -13.69 -2.05
C ASN A 129 -14.12 -12.61 -2.23
N ASP A 130 -13.49 -12.55 -3.40
CA ASP A 130 -12.45 -11.56 -3.66
C ASP A 130 -12.92 -10.13 -3.42
N ASP A 131 -14.14 -9.75 -3.87
CA ASP A 131 -14.67 -8.40 -3.69
C ASP A 131 -14.79 -8.01 -2.22
N ARG A 132 -15.28 -8.92 -1.37
CA ARG A 132 -15.38 -8.68 0.07
C ARG A 132 -14.00 -8.55 0.72
N VAL A 133 -13.03 -9.34 0.27
CA VAL A 133 -11.64 -9.23 0.75
C VAL A 133 -11.01 -7.91 0.32
N ILE A 134 -11.18 -7.50 -0.94
CA ILE A 134 -10.74 -6.21 -1.45
C ILE A 134 -11.33 -5.09 -0.62
N LYS A 135 -12.64 -5.14 -0.32
CA LYS A 135 -13.31 -4.15 0.51
C LYS A 135 -12.72 -4.09 1.92
N SER A 136 -12.64 -5.23 2.62
CA SER A 136 -12.07 -5.29 3.97
C SER A 136 -10.63 -4.78 4.03
N VAL A 137 -9.78 -5.16 3.06
CA VAL A 137 -8.39 -4.70 2.99
C VAL A 137 -8.33 -3.20 2.68
N THR A 138 -9.20 -2.70 1.81
CA THR A 138 -9.31 -1.27 1.49
C THR A 138 -9.72 -0.44 2.71
N ASP A 139 -10.65 -0.95 3.53
CA ASP A 139 -11.07 -0.28 4.76
C ASP A 139 -9.90 -0.17 5.74
N VAL A 140 -9.14 -1.24 5.95
CA VAL A 140 -7.93 -1.23 6.79
C VAL A 140 -6.86 -0.27 6.23
N TYR A 141 -6.66 -0.27 4.91
CA TYR A 141 -5.76 0.64 4.22
C TYR A 141 -6.15 2.11 4.43
N ASN A 142 -7.44 2.43 4.32
CA ASN A 142 -7.96 3.78 4.53
C ASN A 142 -7.81 4.23 5.98
N ILE A 143 -8.00 3.33 6.96
CA ILE A 143 -7.74 3.63 8.37
C ILE A 143 -6.27 3.98 8.61
N GLU A 144 -5.33 3.24 8.00
CA GLU A 144 -3.89 3.57 8.09
C GLU A 144 -3.58 4.93 7.46
N ARG A 145 -4.14 5.22 6.29
CA ARG A 145 -3.99 6.54 5.66
C ARG A 145 -4.57 7.66 6.51
N GLN A 146 -5.71 7.44 7.15
CA GLN A 146 -6.33 8.43 8.03
C GLN A 146 -5.44 8.71 9.25
N LYS A 147 -4.80 7.69 9.83
CA LYS A 147 -3.82 7.88 10.92
C LYS A 147 -2.64 8.76 10.48
N LEU A 148 -2.11 8.51 9.27
CA LEU A 148 -1.03 9.32 8.70
C LEU A 148 -1.50 10.77 8.47
N HIS A 149 -2.69 10.95 7.88
CA HIS A 149 -3.28 12.27 7.68
C HIS A 149 -3.46 13.02 9.01
N ASN A 150 -4.03 12.38 10.02
CA ASN A 150 -4.22 12.97 11.34
C ASN A 150 -2.89 13.35 12.00
N PHE A 151 -1.86 12.52 11.85
CA PHE A 151 -0.51 12.84 12.33
C PHE A 151 0.07 14.08 11.64
N MET A 152 -0.08 14.19 10.31
CA MET A 152 0.36 15.37 9.55
C MET A 152 -0.42 16.63 9.96
N ALA A 153 -1.74 16.54 10.08
CA ALA A 153 -2.59 17.64 10.51
C ALA A 153 -2.25 18.13 11.92
N MET A 154 -2.01 17.21 12.86
CA MET A 154 -1.56 17.52 14.21
C MET A 154 -0.20 18.24 14.20
N LYS A 155 0.77 17.73 13.43
CA LYS A 155 2.08 18.39 13.30
C LYS A 155 1.98 19.80 12.72
N LEU A 156 1.14 19.98 11.70
CA LEU A 156 0.88 21.29 11.10
C LEU A 156 0.24 22.25 12.13
N HIS A 157 -0.74 21.77 12.90
CA HIS A 157 -1.41 22.56 13.93
C HIS A 157 -0.43 23.01 15.03
N TRP A 158 0.36 22.08 15.59
CA TRP A 158 1.34 22.39 16.63
C TRP A 158 2.40 23.39 16.17
N ARG A 159 2.76 23.34 14.89
CA ARG A 159 3.70 24.27 14.26
C ARG A 159 3.11 25.67 14.15
N ASN A 160 1.82 25.78 13.80
CA ASN A 160 1.13 27.07 13.67
C ASN A 160 0.82 27.74 15.03
N GLN A 161 0.91 27.02 16.15
CA GLN A 161 0.76 27.57 17.52
C GLN A 161 2.07 28.09 18.13
N ARG A 162 3.22 27.87 17.49
CA ARG A 162 4.55 28.33 17.96
C ARG A 162 4.98 29.69 17.41
N TRP A 163 4.02 30.49 16.94
CA TRP A 163 4.19 31.87 16.47
C TRP A 163 3.15 32.76 17.12
#